data_AF-A0AA43BB23-F1
#
_entry.id   AF-A0AA43BB23-F1
#
_cell.length_a   1.000
_cell.length_b   1.000
_cell.length_c   1.000
_cell.angle_alpha   90.00
_cell.angle_beta   90.00
_cell.angle_gamma   90.00
#
_symmetry.space_group_name_H-M   'P 1'
#
loop_
_entity.id
_entity.type
_entity.pdbx_description
1 polymer ?
#
loop_
_entity_poly.entity_id
_entity_poly.type
_entity_poly.pdbx_seq_one_letter_code
_entity_poly.pdbx_strand_id
1 'polypeptide(L)'
;MTSVRPNLIAMLERVADGGDVTAHELDKAIPNPLVLDEREKAAWEELSHWADDDDIRAKNTKYAASKREWMRGHLSTLRDIDWHPQPPSSHQRIKVGIWLALFLFSGASYQLGWGIFGGYDKQVSVALLFIGLWIMLPMLGSLKRH
;
A
#
# COMPACT_ATOMS: atom_id res chain seq x y z
N MET A 1 7.09 8.05 14.74
CA MET A 1 7.21 6.98 13.73
C MET A 1 7.80 7.63 12.49
N THR A 2 9.01 7.25 12.08
CA THR A 2 9.63 7.76 10.85
C THR A 2 8.74 7.33 9.67
N SER A 3 8.25 8.30 8.90
CA SER A 3 7.44 8.01 7.72
C SER A 3 8.31 7.25 6.70
N VAL A 4 7.93 6.02 6.40
CA VAL A 4 8.68 5.09 5.53
C VAL A 4 8.83 5.62 4.11
N ARG A 5 7.77 6.25 3.58
CA ARG A 5 7.74 6.84 2.24
C ARG A 5 8.79 7.95 2.00
N PRO A 6 8.90 9.00 2.83
CA PRO A 6 9.99 9.98 2.72
C PRO A 6 11.39 9.38 2.72
N ASN A 7 11.63 8.35 3.54
CA ASN A 7 12.93 7.67 3.56
C ASN A 7 13.20 6.94 2.25
N LEU A 8 12.20 6.21 1.73
CA LEU A 8 12.28 5.52 0.43
C LEU A 8 12.55 6.50 -0.71
N ILE A 9 11.81 7.62 -0.76
CA ILE A 9 11.99 8.68 -1.76
C ILE A 9 13.40 9.27 -1.70
N ALA A 10 13.89 9.60 -0.49
CA ALA A 10 15.22 10.17 -0.33
C ALA A 10 16.35 9.22 -0.78
N MET A 11 16.18 7.91 -0.54
CA MET A 11 17.13 6.90 -0.99
C MET A 11 17.10 6.70 -2.50
N LEU A 12 15.92 6.64 -3.11
CA LEU A 12 15.76 6.58 -4.56
C LEU A 12 16.39 7.78 -5.26
N GLU A 13 16.16 8.99 -4.71
CA GLU A 13 16.73 10.24 -5.23
C GLU A 13 18.25 10.23 -5.14
N ARG A 14 18.81 9.80 -4.00
CA ARG A 14 20.27 9.66 -3.85
C ARG A 14 20.86 8.75 -4.93
N VAL A 15 20.28 7.59 -5.20
CA VAL A 15 20.78 6.66 -6.22
C VAL A 15 20.62 7.26 -7.63
N ALA A 16 19.46 7.85 -7.91
CA ALA A 16 19.16 8.50 -9.19
C ALA A 16 20.13 9.65 -9.51
N ASP A 17 20.58 10.39 -8.51
CA ASP A 17 21.53 11.50 -8.63
C ASP A 17 23.00 11.04 -8.69
N GLY A 18 23.25 9.74 -8.64
CA GLY A 18 24.58 9.16 -8.78
C GLY A 18 25.25 8.74 -7.47
N GLY A 19 24.57 8.94 -6.34
CA GLY A 19 24.99 8.39 -5.05
C GLY A 19 24.77 6.89 -4.95
N ASP A 20 24.94 6.38 -3.73
CA ASP A 20 24.82 4.95 -3.42
C ASP A 20 23.98 4.72 -2.16
N VAL A 21 23.43 3.51 -2.06
CA VAL A 21 22.67 3.03 -0.90
C VAL A 21 23.09 1.58 -0.65
N THR A 22 23.55 1.32 0.57
CA THR A 22 23.92 -0.04 0.99
C THR A 22 22.72 -0.81 1.54
N ALA A 23 22.79 -2.14 1.54
CA ALA A 23 21.73 -2.99 2.10
C ALA A 23 21.51 -2.68 3.60
N HIS A 24 22.59 -2.40 4.34
CA HIS A 24 22.51 -2.00 5.75
C HIS A 24 21.77 -0.67 5.96
N GLU A 25 22.04 0.33 5.11
CA GLU A 25 21.32 1.60 5.18
C GLU A 25 19.84 1.40 4.86
N LEU A 26 19.52 0.61 3.81
CA LEU A 26 18.16 0.32 3.39
C LEU A 26 17.36 -0.40 4.49
N ASP A 27 17.94 -1.45 5.09
CA ASP A 27 17.31 -2.22 6.19
C ASP A 27 17.08 -1.36 7.43
N LYS A 28 18.05 -0.50 7.78
CA LYS A 28 17.90 0.45 8.89
C LYS A 28 16.78 1.45 8.65
N ALA A 29 16.61 1.91 7.42
CA ALA A 29 15.58 2.89 7.06
C ALA A 29 14.18 2.26 6.92
N ILE A 30 14.12 1.01 6.47
CA ILE A 30 12.88 0.27 6.16
C ILE A 30 13.01 -1.17 6.70
N PRO A 31 12.87 -1.36 8.04
CA PRO A 31 13.14 -2.66 8.67
C PRO A 31 12.08 -3.73 8.39
N ASN A 32 10.90 -3.32 7.92
CA ASN A 32 9.81 -4.23 7.63
C ASN A 32 9.17 -3.87 6.28
N PRO A 33 9.66 -4.41 5.15
CA PRO A 33 9.11 -4.12 3.83
C PRO A 33 7.71 -4.71 3.59
N LEU A 34 7.22 -5.59 4.48
CA LEU A 34 5.89 -6.20 4.36
C LEU A 34 4.74 -5.23 4.63
N VAL A 35 5.03 -4.07 5.23
CA VAL A 35 4.02 -3.04 5.51
C VAL A 35 3.88 -2.02 4.39
N LEU A 36 4.73 -2.11 3.36
CA LEU A 36 4.72 -1.21 2.20
C LEU A 36 3.49 -1.48 1.33
N ASP A 37 2.95 -0.43 0.72
CA ASP A 37 1.98 -0.61 -0.37
C ASP A 37 2.66 -1.17 -1.63
N GLU A 38 1.88 -1.62 -2.62
CA GLU A 38 2.43 -2.28 -3.82
C GLU A 38 3.45 -1.42 -4.58
N ARG A 39 3.26 -0.09 -4.64
CA ARG A 39 4.14 0.81 -5.38
C ARG A 39 5.40 1.12 -4.59
N GLU A 40 5.26 1.36 -3.29
CA GLU A 40 6.38 1.51 -2.37
C GLU A 40 7.22 0.23 -2.33
N LYS A 41 6.58 -0.93 -2.32
CA LYS A 41 7.24 -2.23 -2.34
C LYS A 41 8.03 -2.43 -3.63
N ALA A 42 7.44 -2.13 -4.79
CA ALA A 42 8.14 -2.23 -6.07
C ALA A 42 9.39 -1.32 -6.10
N ALA A 43 9.27 -0.09 -5.58
CA ALA A 43 10.41 0.82 -5.52
C ALA A 43 11.47 0.38 -4.48
N TRP A 44 11.05 -0.23 -3.37
CA TRP A 44 11.95 -0.83 -2.39
C TRP A 44 12.69 -2.06 -2.94
N GLU A 45 12.02 -2.94 -3.69
CA GLU A 45 12.62 -4.10 -4.33
C GLU A 45 13.73 -3.68 -5.30
N GLU A 46 13.48 -2.63 -6.10
CA GLU A 46 14.52 -2.07 -6.98
C GLU A 46 15.72 -1.51 -6.21
N LEU A 47 15.50 -0.83 -5.09
CA LEU A 47 16.59 -0.36 -4.21
C LEU A 47 17.36 -1.52 -3.56
N SER A 48 16.67 -2.60 -3.18
CA SER A 48 17.30 -3.80 -2.65
C SER A 48 18.22 -4.42 -3.70
N HIS A 49 17.74 -4.59 -4.93
CA HIS A 49 18.57 -5.07 -6.03
C HIS A 49 19.75 -4.14 -6.29
N TRP A 50 19.53 -2.81 -6.31
CA TRP A 50 20.64 -1.87 -6.43
C TRP A 50 21.69 -2.10 -5.34
N ALA A 51 21.27 -2.20 -4.08
CA ALA A 51 22.14 -2.36 -2.93
C ALA A 51 22.96 -3.66 -2.99
N ASP A 52 22.35 -4.75 -3.45
CA ASP A 52 22.96 -6.09 -3.55
C ASP A 52 23.88 -6.22 -4.77
N ASP A 53 23.60 -5.52 -5.87
CA ASP A 53 24.31 -5.67 -7.15
C ASP A 53 25.59 -4.83 -7.28
N ASP A 54 26.39 -4.74 -6.22
CA ASP A 54 27.61 -3.91 -6.19
C ASP A 54 28.67 -4.36 -7.21
N ASP A 55 28.82 -5.67 -7.37
CA ASP A 55 29.78 -6.30 -8.25
C ASP A 55 29.35 -6.19 -9.72
N ILE A 56 28.04 -6.20 -9.99
CA ILE A 56 27.46 -5.99 -11.32
C ILE A 56 27.64 -4.54 -11.74
N ARG A 57 27.31 -3.58 -10.87
CA ARG A 57 27.42 -2.14 -11.20
C ARG A 57 28.88 -1.69 -11.33
N ALA A 58 29.82 -2.33 -10.62
CA ALA A 58 31.25 -2.10 -10.78
C ALA A 58 31.78 -2.54 -12.16
N LYS A 59 31.21 -3.60 -12.75
CA LYS A 59 31.66 -4.17 -14.03
C LYS A 59 30.88 -3.64 -15.23
N ASN A 60 29.66 -3.12 -15.01
CA ASN A 60 28.75 -2.72 -16.08
C ASN A 60 28.16 -1.33 -15.84
N THR A 61 28.79 -0.32 -16.44
CA THR A 61 28.34 1.08 -16.36
C THR A 61 26.99 1.32 -17.04
N LYS A 62 26.64 0.54 -18.07
CA LYS A 62 25.32 0.61 -18.72
C LYS A 62 24.22 0.10 -17.81
N TYR A 63 24.49 -0.98 -17.05
CA TYR A 63 23.58 -1.48 -16.02
C TYR A 63 23.31 -0.40 -14.97
N ALA A 64 24.36 0.20 -14.42
CA ALA A 64 24.24 1.27 -13.43
C ALA A 64 23.42 2.47 -13.97
N ALA A 65 23.68 2.90 -15.21
CA ALA A 65 22.93 3.99 -15.83
C ALA A 65 21.45 3.65 -16.02
N SER A 66 21.14 2.43 -16.50
CA SER A 66 19.75 1.97 -16.69
C SER A 66 19.00 1.87 -15.37
N LYS A 67 19.62 1.33 -14.32
CA LYS A 67 19.01 1.23 -12.99
C LYS A 67 18.70 2.61 -12.41
N ARG A 68 19.60 3.59 -12.57
CA ARG A 68 19.33 4.98 -12.14
C ARG A 68 18.14 5.59 -12.86
N GLU A 69 17.96 5.29 -14.15
CA GLU A 69 16.76 5.74 -14.87
C GLU A 69 15.48 5.06 -14.36
N TRP A 70 15.54 3.78 -14.01
CA TRP A 70 14.42 3.10 -13.35
C TRP A 70 14.09 3.74 -12.00
N MET A 71 15.09 4.12 -11.20
CA MET A 71 14.87 4.86 -9.95
C MET A 71 14.12 6.17 -10.18
N ARG A 72 14.44 6.91 -11.26
CA ARG A 72 13.70 8.13 -11.64
C ARG A 72 12.24 7.84 -12.00
N GLY A 73 11.98 6.73 -12.68
CA GLY A 73 10.61 6.27 -12.96
C GLY A 73 9.81 5.99 -11.68
N HIS A 74 10.42 5.30 -10.71
CA HIS A 74 9.80 5.06 -9.42
C HIS A 74 9.60 6.36 -8.60
N LEU A 75 10.55 7.29 -8.64
CA LEU A 75 10.41 8.62 -8.02
C LEU A 75 9.22 9.39 -8.58
N SER A 76 9.08 9.43 -9.91
CA SER A 76 7.93 10.09 -10.55
C SER A 76 6.62 9.45 -10.10
N THR A 77 6.56 8.12 -10.03
CA THR A 77 5.36 7.39 -9.61
C THR A 77 5.01 7.66 -8.15
N LEU A 78 6.00 7.71 -7.26
CA LEU A 78 5.78 7.96 -5.83
C LEU A 78 5.41 9.41 -5.54
N ARG A 79 6.02 10.38 -6.25
CA ARG A 79 5.71 11.82 -6.10
C ARG A 79 4.35 12.20 -6.69
N ASP A 80 3.92 11.54 -7.77
CA ASP A 80 2.58 11.74 -8.34
C ASP A 80 1.45 11.33 -7.38
N ILE A 81 1.70 10.36 -6.48
CA ILE A 81 0.75 9.97 -5.43
C ILE A 81 0.55 11.09 -4.40
N ASP A 82 1.57 11.91 -4.14
CA ASP A 82 1.41 13.04 -3.22
C ASP A 82 0.45 14.11 -3.80
N TRP A 83 0.29 14.15 -5.13
CA TRP A 83 -0.66 15.03 -5.81
C TRP A 83 -2.08 14.42 -5.92
N HIS A 84 -2.18 13.09 -6.07
CA HIS A 84 -3.45 12.38 -6.13
C HIS A 84 -3.58 11.36 -4.99
N PRO A 85 -4.33 11.66 -3.90
CA PRO A 85 -4.52 10.73 -2.80
C PRO A 85 -5.02 9.38 -3.35
N GLN A 86 -4.27 8.35 -3.03
CA GLN A 86 -4.36 7.03 -3.63
C GLN A 86 -5.79 6.49 -3.53
N PRO A 87 -6.39 6.00 -4.63
CA PRO A 87 -7.69 5.37 -4.55
C PRO A 87 -7.53 4.06 -3.73
N PRO A 88 -8.53 3.66 -2.93
CA PRO A 88 -8.41 2.57 -1.97
C PRO A 88 -7.82 1.30 -2.61
N SER A 89 -6.94 0.60 -1.90
CA SER A 89 -6.21 -0.56 -2.45
C SER A 89 -7.16 -1.67 -2.91
N SER A 90 -6.72 -2.53 -3.84
CA SER A 90 -7.55 -3.63 -4.37
C SER A 90 -8.15 -4.50 -3.26
N HIS A 91 -7.37 -4.79 -2.21
CA HIS A 91 -7.85 -5.52 -1.03
C HIS A 91 -8.90 -4.76 -0.21
N GLN A 92 -8.77 -3.43 -0.09
CA GLN A 92 -9.77 -2.61 0.59
C GLN A 92 -11.07 -2.57 -0.21
N ARG A 93 -11.01 -2.44 -1.54
CA ARG A 93 -12.18 -2.51 -2.44
C ARG A 93 -12.88 -3.85 -2.34
N ILE A 94 -12.13 -4.96 -2.30
CA ILE A 94 -12.68 -6.31 -2.14
C ILE A 94 -13.37 -6.46 -0.78
N LYS A 95 -12.74 -6.03 0.33
CA LYS A 95 -13.34 -6.08 1.68
C LYS A 95 -14.65 -5.28 1.73
N VAL A 96 -14.66 -4.07 1.18
CA VAL A 96 -15.85 -3.22 1.12
C VAL A 96 -16.92 -3.85 0.24
N GLY A 97 -16.55 -4.40 -0.92
CA GLY A 97 -17.49 -5.08 -1.83
C GLY A 97 -18.15 -6.30 -1.20
N ILE A 98 -17.37 -7.16 -0.54
CA ILE A 98 -17.88 -8.33 0.19
C ILE A 98 -18.80 -7.90 1.33
N TRP A 99 -18.38 -6.92 2.12
CA TRP A 99 -19.21 -6.41 3.21
C TRP A 99 -20.52 -5.81 2.69
N LEU A 100 -20.49 -5.01 1.62
CA LEU A 100 -21.67 -4.39 1.02
C LEU A 100 -22.63 -5.45 0.49
N ALA A 101 -22.12 -6.49 -0.18
CA ALA A 101 -22.93 -7.60 -0.66
C ALA A 101 -23.64 -8.33 0.49
N LEU A 102 -22.91 -8.64 1.57
CA LEU A 102 -23.49 -9.26 2.77
C LEU A 102 -24.50 -8.35 3.47
N PHE A 103 -24.23 -7.05 3.53
CA PHE A 103 -25.12 -6.06 4.14
C PHE A 103 -26.44 -5.94 3.37
N LEU A 104 -26.37 -5.81 2.04
CA LEU A 104 -27.55 -5.73 1.19
C LEU A 104 -28.35 -7.04 1.21
N PHE A 105 -27.68 -8.18 1.17
CA PHE A 105 -28.33 -9.50 1.24
C PHE A 105 -29.05 -9.70 2.58
N SER A 106 -28.41 -9.33 3.71
CA SER A 106 -29.03 -9.38 5.03
C SER A 106 -30.23 -8.42 5.13
N GLY A 107 -30.10 -7.19 4.63
CA GLY A 107 -31.18 -6.21 4.64
C GLY A 107 -32.39 -6.64 3.80
N ALA A 108 -32.14 -7.20 2.60
CA ALA A 108 -33.19 -7.74 1.75
C ALA A 108 -33.89 -8.94 2.41
N SER A 109 -33.13 -9.83 3.05
CA SER A 109 -33.70 -10.98 3.79
C SER A 109 -34.63 -10.52 4.92
N TYR A 110 -34.23 -9.48 5.67
CA TYR A 110 -35.05 -8.88 6.73
C TYR A 110 -36.32 -8.22 6.18
N GLN A 111 -36.21 -7.41 5.13
CA GLN A 111 -37.36 -6.69 4.56
C GLN A 111 -38.37 -7.62 3.88
N LEU A 112 -37.89 -8.67 3.21
CA LEU A 112 -38.73 -9.62 2.48
C LEU A 112 -39.24 -10.76 3.39
N GLY A 113 -38.86 -10.77 4.66
CA GLY A 113 -39.30 -11.78 5.63
C GLY A 113 -38.86 -13.20 5.27
N TRP A 114 -37.74 -13.34 4.56
CA TRP A 114 -37.23 -14.65 4.12
C TRP A 114 -36.81 -15.52 5.31
N GLY A 115 -36.52 -14.93 6.47
CA GLY A 115 -36.21 -15.67 7.69
C GLY A 115 -34.93 -16.49 7.59
N ILE A 116 -33.95 -16.06 6.78
CA ILE A 116 -32.70 -16.80 6.57
C ILE A 116 -31.94 -16.96 7.88
N PHE A 117 -32.00 -15.96 8.76
CA PHE A 117 -31.42 -16.04 10.10
C PHE A 117 -32.49 -16.20 11.19
N GLY A 118 -33.70 -16.62 10.82
CA GLY A 118 -34.83 -16.81 11.73
C GLY A 118 -35.17 -15.54 12.50
N GLY A 119 -35.36 -15.66 13.83
CA GLY A 119 -35.66 -14.50 14.69
C GLY A 119 -34.51 -13.50 14.87
N TYR A 120 -33.34 -13.77 14.28
CA TYR A 120 -32.13 -12.98 14.46
C TYR A 120 -31.82 -12.01 13.31
N ASP A 121 -32.66 -11.96 12.26
CA ASP A 121 -32.42 -11.11 11.08
C ASP A 121 -32.06 -9.65 11.46
N LYS A 122 -32.80 -9.06 12.42
CA LYS A 122 -32.53 -7.72 12.95
C LYS A 122 -31.17 -7.60 13.65
N GLN A 123 -30.76 -8.62 14.41
CA GLN A 123 -29.49 -8.63 15.14
C GLN A 123 -28.31 -8.78 14.17
N VAL A 124 -28.47 -9.58 13.12
CA VAL A 124 -27.46 -9.76 12.06
C VAL A 124 -27.25 -8.46 11.29
N SER A 125 -28.31 -7.75 10.91
CA SER A 125 -28.17 -6.45 10.23
C SER A 125 -27.47 -5.40 11.09
N VAL A 126 -27.77 -5.35 12.39
CA VAL A 126 -27.10 -4.43 13.33
C VAL A 126 -25.62 -4.81 13.50
N ALA A 127 -25.29 -6.09 13.63
CA ALA A 127 -23.90 -6.54 13.71
C ALA A 127 -23.10 -6.17 12.45
N LEU A 128 -23.70 -6.29 11.27
CA LEU A 128 -23.08 -5.90 10.01
C LEU A 128 -22.81 -4.39 9.91
N LEU A 129 -23.65 -3.54 10.51
CA LEU A 129 -23.35 -2.09 10.62
C LEU A 129 -22.07 -1.84 11.42
N PHE A 130 -21.89 -2.52 12.55
CA PHE A 130 -20.67 -2.38 13.37
C PHE A 130 -19.43 -2.93 12.65
N ILE A 131 -19.57 -4.05 11.93
CA ILE A 131 -18.49 -4.59 11.08
C ILE A 131 -18.12 -3.58 9.99
N GLY A 132 -19.12 -2.95 9.36
CA GLY A 132 -18.90 -1.91 8.35
C GLY A 132 -18.17 -0.71 8.90
N LEU A 133 -18.56 -0.24 10.09
CA LEU A 133 -17.90 0.86 10.78
C LEU A 133 -16.43 0.52 11.08
N TRP A 134 -16.15 -0.71 11.53
CA TRP A 134 -14.79 -1.18 11.81
C TRP A 134 -13.92 -1.29 10.54
N ILE A 135 -14.51 -1.70 9.40
CA ILE A 135 -13.82 -1.74 8.10
C ILE A 135 -13.53 -0.32 7.58
N MET A 136 -14.46 0.63 7.77
CA MET A 136 -14.39 1.99 7.22
C MET A 136 -13.54 2.94 8.09
N LEU A 137 -13.50 2.77 9.41
CA LEU A 137 -12.74 3.63 10.34
C LEU A 137 -11.25 3.80 9.97
N PRO A 138 -10.47 2.73 9.71
CA PRO A 138 -9.07 2.87 9.33
C PRO A 138 -8.88 3.52 7.95
N MET A 139 -9.88 3.45 7.07
CA MET A 139 -9.86 4.16 5.77
C MET A 139 -10.10 5.67 5.92
N LEU A 140 -10.88 6.10 6.93
CA LEU A 140 -11.03 7.52 7.27
C LEU A 140 -9.77 8.10 7.93
N GLY A 141 -9.02 7.27 8.67
CA GLY A 141 -7.74 7.66 9.27
C GLY A 141 -6.65 7.99 8.25
N SER A 142 -6.69 7.40 7.05
CA SER A 142 -5.75 7.74 5.96
C SER A 142 -6.06 9.08 5.28
N LEU A 143 -7.26 9.61 5.43
CA LEU A 143 -7.67 10.92 4.89
C LEU A 143 -7.26 12.11 5.77
N LYS A 144 -6.82 11.86 7.01
CA LYS A 144 -6.58 12.90 8.02
C LYS A 144 -5.11 13.21 8.31
N ARG A 145 -4.17 12.64 7.55
CA ARG A 145 -2.77 13.12 7.57
C ARG A 145 -2.62 14.30 6.61
N HIS A 146 -3.20 15.42 7.00
CA HIS A 146 -2.85 16.75 6.50
C HIS A 146 -2.45 17.60 7.71
#